data_AF-A0A1I8BQB0-F1
#
_entry.id   AF-A0A1I8BQB0-F1
#
_cell.length_a   1.000
_cell.length_b   1.000
_cell.length_c   1.000
_cell.angle_alpha   90.00
_cell.angle_beta   90.00
_cell.angle_gamma   90.00
#
_symmetry.space_group_name_H-M   'P 1'
#
loop_
_entity.id
_entity.type
_entity.pdbx_description
1 polymer ?
#
loop_
_entity_poly.entity_id
_entity_poly.type
_entity_poly.pdbx_seq_one_letter_code
_entity_poly.pdbx_strand_id
1 'polypeptide(L)'
;MNKSHEQVQQKSVELPAVDNDKPSEAINVNVVKALEQLDYQYARALCDDNSNWEIEFEGKKTKVWSRRLPDSPLQMFKSKSEFKDVPADVCYDVLQWDKYLMTTTRIGYLDQNNDVCYYTVGSLPPFRSRDFVLFRSWLDMDKEKFILAHSVWHDKFPPNKDFIRGTVYLTINFVKTLEKGCQFTYLTLVDPKGKLPNWLINRVTKTIAPRLCKKLRKACLGYDRWKRKHKRTDDNNFWRIGEIKSNIPKLEMADCVYKGGDVTEDWPDESGIQPNAVDDEEEKEEEEDDEDGEKM
;
A
#
# COMPACT_ATOMS: atom_id res chain seq x y z
N MET A 1 15.79 34.82 28.53
CA MET A 1 15.81 33.46 27.95
C MET A 1 14.38 32.98 27.86
N ASN A 2 13.74 33.15 26.70
CA ASN A 2 12.46 32.52 26.37
C ASN A 2 12.63 31.98 24.95
N LYS A 3 12.86 30.68 24.81
CA LYS A 3 12.67 30.01 23.52
C LYS A 3 11.24 29.52 23.53
N SER A 4 10.40 30.23 22.78
CA SER A 4 9.08 29.79 22.37
C SER A 4 9.19 28.41 21.73
N HIS A 5 8.47 27.44 22.28
CA HIS A 5 8.17 26.19 21.60
C HIS A 5 7.31 26.52 20.36
N GLU A 6 7.95 26.60 19.19
CA GLU A 6 7.23 26.41 17.95
C GLU A 6 6.78 24.94 17.94
N GLN A 7 5.48 24.73 18.15
CA GLN A 7 4.84 23.49 17.73
C GLN A 7 5.07 23.39 16.23
N VAL A 8 5.94 22.46 15.81
CA VAL A 8 6.08 22.10 14.40
C VAL A 8 4.78 21.41 14.01
N GLN A 9 3.82 22.23 13.57
CA GLN A 9 2.61 21.76 12.93
C GLN A 9 3.07 21.02 11.68
N GLN A 10 2.96 19.68 11.69
CA GLN A 10 3.27 18.86 10.54
C GLN A 10 2.46 19.42 9.37
N LYS A 11 3.14 20.05 8.40
CA LYS A 11 2.50 20.59 7.20
C LYS A 11 1.64 19.47 6.62
N SER A 12 0.34 19.71 6.51
CA SER A 12 -0.59 18.75 5.93
C SER A 12 -0.15 18.49 4.49
N VAL A 13 0.30 17.27 4.22
CA VAL A 13 0.60 16.85 2.84
C VAL A 13 -0.74 16.72 2.14
N GLU A 14 -0.97 17.60 1.16
CA GLU A 14 -2.18 17.57 0.35
C GLU A 14 -2.02 16.66 -0.87
N LEU A 15 -3.08 15.91 -1.18
CA LEU A 15 -3.15 15.16 -2.42
C LEU A 15 -3.26 16.12 -3.61
N PRO A 16 -2.56 15.86 -4.72
CA PRO A 16 -2.58 16.74 -5.88
C PRO A 16 -3.97 16.72 -6.55
N ALA A 17 -4.41 17.85 -7.09
CA ALA A 17 -5.58 17.84 -7.97
C ALA A 17 -5.26 17.10 -9.29
N VAL A 18 -6.29 16.47 -9.88
CA VAL A 18 -6.25 15.90 -11.23
C VAL A 18 -7.38 16.53 -12.03
N ASP A 19 -7.07 17.18 -13.14
CA ASP A 19 -8.04 17.92 -13.98
C ASP A 19 -8.89 18.97 -13.23
N ASN A 20 -8.32 19.57 -12.17
CA ASN A 20 -8.96 20.49 -11.20
C ASN A 20 -9.92 19.84 -10.20
N ASP A 21 -10.13 18.52 -10.29
CA ASP A 21 -10.92 17.79 -9.31
C ASP A 21 -10.05 17.34 -8.13
N LYS A 22 -10.64 17.44 -6.93
CA LYS A 22 -10.07 16.93 -5.68
C LYS A 22 -10.92 15.76 -5.19
N PRO A 23 -10.32 14.78 -4.49
CA PRO A 23 -11.09 13.75 -3.82
C PRO A 23 -11.90 14.35 -2.66
N SER A 24 -12.84 13.57 -2.12
CA SER A 24 -13.54 13.95 -0.90
C SER A 24 -12.61 13.92 0.31
N GLU A 25 -13.02 14.53 1.42
CA GLU A 25 -12.26 14.48 2.68
C GLU A 25 -12.14 13.07 3.26
N ALA A 26 -12.92 12.09 2.78
CA ALA A 26 -12.91 10.71 3.28
C ALA A 26 -11.56 10.00 3.03
N ILE A 27 -10.79 10.45 2.03
CA ILE A 27 -9.47 9.91 1.70
C ILE A 27 -8.34 10.48 2.57
N ASN A 28 -8.63 11.49 3.40
CA ASN A 28 -7.61 12.16 4.19
C ASN A 28 -7.14 11.28 5.34
N VAL A 29 -5.86 11.41 5.68
CA VAL A 29 -5.25 10.74 6.84
C VAL A 29 -6.08 11.03 8.10
N ASN A 30 -6.26 10.00 8.92
CA ASN A 30 -7.06 10.00 10.15
C ASN A 30 -8.58 10.17 9.96
N VAL A 31 -9.10 10.08 8.73
CA VAL A 31 -10.54 10.04 8.49
C VAL A 31 -10.99 8.59 8.28
N VAL A 32 -11.89 8.10 9.11
CA VAL A 32 -12.59 6.82 8.91
C VAL A 32 -13.99 7.14 8.41
N LYS A 33 -14.18 7.09 7.09
CA LYS A 33 -15.47 7.26 6.42
C LYS A 33 -15.48 6.44 5.15
N ALA A 34 -16.63 5.86 4.80
CA ALA A 34 -16.79 5.16 3.53
C ALA A 34 -16.45 6.09 2.35
N LEU A 35 -15.64 5.59 1.42
CA LEU A 35 -15.29 6.34 0.21
C LEU A 35 -16.45 6.38 -0.77
N GLU A 36 -16.56 7.50 -1.47
CA GLU A 36 -17.63 7.80 -2.41
C GLU A 36 -17.14 7.66 -3.86
N GLN A 37 -18.08 7.67 -4.82
CA GLN A 37 -17.76 7.49 -6.24
C GLN A 37 -16.70 8.48 -6.76
N LEU A 38 -16.68 9.71 -6.23
CA LEU A 38 -15.71 10.75 -6.57
C LEU A 38 -14.27 10.32 -6.23
N ASP A 39 -14.06 9.64 -5.11
CA ASP A 39 -12.73 9.21 -4.66
C ASP A 39 -12.14 8.16 -5.62
N TYR A 40 -12.99 7.24 -6.11
CA TYR A 40 -12.59 6.24 -7.10
C TYR A 40 -12.35 6.84 -8.49
N GLN A 41 -13.12 7.87 -8.88
CA GLN A 41 -12.88 8.61 -10.12
C GLN A 41 -11.55 9.35 -10.07
N TYR A 42 -11.26 10.03 -8.95
CA TYR A 42 -9.98 10.65 -8.69
C TYR A 42 -8.83 9.63 -8.74
N ALA A 43 -8.97 8.48 -8.07
CA ALA A 43 -7.97 7.42 -8.09
C ALA A 43 -7.69 6.88 -9.50
N ARG A 44 -8.75 6.69 -10.30
CA ARG A 44 -8.63 6.30 -11.72
C ARG A 44 -7.84 7.34 -12.51
N ALA A 45 -8.24 8.60 -12.42
CA ALA A 45 -7.62 9.70 -13.16
C ALA A 45 -6.13 9.82 -12.79
N LEU A 46 -5.79 9.73 -11.51
CA LEU A 46 -4.40 9.78 -11.03
C LEU A 46 -3.54 8.60 -11.55
N CYS A 47 -4.13 7.42 -11.72
CA CYS A 47 -3.44 6.24 -12.26
C CYS A 47 -3.27 6.28 -13.79
N ASP A 48 -4.23 6.87 -14.50
CA ASP A 48 -4.23 6.93 -15.96
C ASP A 48 -3.47 8.12 -16.52
N ASP A 49 -3.58 9.28 -15.90
CA ASP A 49 -2.85 10.48 -16.30
C ASP A 49 -1.36 10.35 -15.98
N ASN A 50 -0.52 10.58 -16.98
CA ASN A 50 0.93 10.58 -16.88
C ASN A 50 1.55 11.98 -17.11
N SER A 51 0.74 13.01 -17.32
CA SER A 51 1.20 14.35 -17.75
C SER A 51 2.17 15.00 -16.75
N ASN A 52 1.93 14.76 -15.45
CA ASN A 52 2.71 15.32 -14.35
C ASN A 52 3.63 14.29 -13.68
N TRP A 53 4.01 13.25 -14.42
CA TRP A 53 4.78 12.11 -13.92
C TRP A 53 6.10 11.96 -14.70
N GLU A 54 7.19 11.74 -13.99
CA GLU A 54 8.51 11.46 -14.56
C GLU A 54 8.72 9.94 -14.64
N ILE A 55 9.26 9.43 -15.75
CA ILE A 55 9.56 7.99 -15.89
C ILE A 55 10.88 7.68 -15.20
N GLU A 56 10.85 6.80 -14.20
CA GLU A 56 12.03 6.33 -13.47
C GLU A 56 12.57 4.99 -14.00
N PHE A 57 11.67 4.16 -14.53
CA PHE A 57 11.99 2.85 -15.09
C PHE A 57 11.01 2.48 -16.20
N GLU A 58 11.53 1.97 -17.31
CA GLU A 58 10.74 1.46 -18.42
C GLU A 58 11.24 0.08 -18.85
N GLY A 59 10.50 -0.95 -18.44
CA GLY A 59 10.69 -2.33 -18.89
C GLY A 59 9.65 -2.76 -19.92
N LYS A 60 9.81 -3.96 -20.48
CA LYS A 60 8.89 -4.51 -21.51
C LYS A 60 7.44 -4.65 -21.03
N LYS A 61 7.21 -4.91 -19.74
CA LYS A 61 5.88 -5.17 -19.17
C LYS A 61 5.50 -4.24 -18.02
N THR A 62 6.47 -3.52 -17.46
CA THR A 62 6.32 -2.71 -16.26
C THR A 62 6.97 -1.37 -16.49
N LYS A 63 6.26 -0.31 -16.16
CA LYS A 63 6.77 1.06 -16.15
C LYS A 63 6.58 1.65 -14.76
N VAL A 64 7.53 2.43 -14.30
CA VAL A 64 7.49 3.09 -12.99
C VAL A 64 7.71 4.58 -13.20
N TRP A 65 6.89 5.37 -12.53
CA TRP A 65 6.94 6.81 -12.52
C TRP A 65 7.08 7.35 -11.10
N SER A 66 7.68 8.53 -11.00
CA SER A 66 7.68 9.36 -9.79
C SER A 66 6.95 10.68 -10.07
N ARG A 67 6.35 11.27 -9.02
CA ARG A 67 5.81 12.63 -9.07
C ARG A 67 6.14 13.34 -7.77
N ARG A 68 6.82 14.49 -7.87
CA ARG A 68 7.06 15.36 -6.72
C ARG A 68 5.80 16.12 -6.36
N LEU A 69 5.56 16.31 -5.08
CA LEU A 69 4.48 17.15 -4.59
C LEU A 69 4.98 18.59 -4.38
N PRO A 70 4.18 19.61 -4.76
CA PRO A 70 4.46 20.98 -4.35
C PRO A 70 4.54 21.05 -2.82
N ASP A 71 5.53 21.79 -2.30
CA ASP A 71 5.68 22.10 -0.88
C ASP A 71 5.85 20.90 0.09
N SER A 72 6.16 19.70 -0.44
CA SER A 72 6.46 18.51 0.35
C SER A 72 7.76 17.82 -0.11
N PRO A 73 8.59 17.31 0.82
CA PRO A 73 9.75 16.51 0.46
C PRO A 73 9.38 15.11 -0.05
N LEU A 74 8.11 14.71 0.08
CA LEU A 74 7.63 13.41 -0.33
C LEU A 74 7.41 13.32 -1.84
N GLN A 75 7.47 12.09 -2.34
CA GLN A 75 7.21 11.77 -3.73
C GLN A 75 6.13 10.70 -3.81
N MET A 76 5.28 10.81 -4.84
CA MET A 76 4.38 9.74 -5.23
C MET A 76 5.11 8.79 -6.16
N PHE A 77 4.85 7.50 -6.00
CA PHE A 77 5.33 6.47 -6.91
C PHE A 77 4.15 5.79 -7.56
N LYS A 78 4.29 5.48 -8.85
CA LYS A 78 3.30 4.76 -9.64
C LYS A 78 4.00 3.68 -10.44
N SER A 79 3.57 2.44 -10.32
CA SER A 79 3.99 1.31 -11.14
C SER A 79 2.79 0.80 -11.93
N LYS A 80 2.96 0.58 -13.23
CA LYS A 80 1.93 0.01 -14.12
C LYS A 80 2.51 -1.21 -14.80
N SER A 81 1.84 -2.35 -14.66
CA SER A 81 2.24 -3.63 -15.22
C SER A 81 1.12 -4.30 -15.99
N GLU A 82 1.45 -4.93 -17.13
CA GLU A 82 0.51 -5.75 -17.89
C GLU A 82 0.76 -7.25 -17.65
N PHE A 83 -0.28 -7.96 -17.21
CA PHE A 83 -0.28 -9.40 -17.00
C PHE A 83 -1.19 -10.06 -18.04
N LYS A 84 -0.62 -10.45 -19.19
CA LYS A 84 -1.37 -11.03 -20.32
C LYS A 84 -1.94 -12.43 -20.03
N ASP A 85 -1.45 -13.06 -18.98
CA ASP A 85 -1.72 -14.44 -18.56
C ASP A 85 -2.49 -14.53 -17.24
N VAL A 86 -2.93 -13.41 -16.68
CA VAL A 86 -3.66 -13.35 -15.40
C VAL A 86 -5.00 -12.63 -15.60
N PRO A 87 -6.14 -13.28 -15.32
CA PRO A 87 -7.43 -12.61 -15.30
C PRO A 87 -7.50 -11.50 -14.23
N ALA A 88 -8.27 -10.43 -14.50
CA ALA A 88 -8.42 -9.32 -13.56
C ALA A 88 -9.00 -9.75 -12.21
N ASP A 89 -9.97 -10.66 -12.21
CA ASP A 89 -10.54 -11.21 -10.97
C ASP A 89 -9.47 -11.93 -10.15
N VAL A 90 -8.69 -12.83 -10.74
CA VAL A 90 -7.60 -13.53 -10.04
C VAL A 90 -6.58 -12.55 -9.45
N CYS A 91 -6.20 -11.51 -10.20
CA CYS A 91 -5.28 -10.49 -9.69
C CYS A 91 -5.87 -9.75 -8.49
N TYR A 92 -7.14 -9.37 -8.57
CA TYR A 92 -7.85 -8.66 -7.51
C TYR A 92 -8.05 -9.53 -6.27
N ASP A 93 -8.36 -10.80 -6.48
CA ASP A 93 -8.48 -11.81 -5.44
C ASP A 93 -7.21 -11.98 -4.62
N VAL A 94 -6.05 -12.05 -5.31
CA VAL A 94 -4.74 -12.17 -4.67
C VAL A 94 -4.40 -10.91 -3.87
N LEU A 95 -4.69 -9.72 -4.41
CA LEU A 95 -4.45 -8.45 -3.71
C LEU A 95 -5.26 -8.34 -2.41
N GLN A 96 -6.47 -8.89 -2.39
CA GLN A 96 -7.31 -8.94 -1.19
C GLN A 96 -6.80 -9.95 -0.15
N TRP A 97 -6.01 -10.94 -0.59
CA TRP A 97 -5.54 -12.04 0.25
C TRP A 97 -4.22 -11.75 0.97
N ASP A 98 -3.42 -10.80 0.49
CA ASP A 98 -2.25 -10.16 1.11
C ASP A 98 -1.20 -11.06 1.81
N LYS A 99 -1.32 -12.40 1.76
CA LYS A 99 -0.37 -13.30 2.40
C LYS A 99 1.02 -13.29 1.77
N TYR A 100 1.10 -12.86 0.52
CA TYR A 100 2.35 -12.82 -0.24
C TYR A 100 3.12 -11.53 -0.04
N LEU A 101 2.54 -10.52 0.60
CA LEU A 101 3.14 -9.20 0.64
C LEU A 101 3.47 -8.75 2.06
N MET A 102 2.63 -8.97 3.09
CA MET A 102 2.93 -8.51 4.45
C MET A 102 2.15 -9.22 5.57
N THR A 103 2.55 -9.00 6.83
CA THR A 103 1.80 -9.44 8.01
C THR A 103 0.71 -8.42 8.34
N THR A 104 -0.54 -8.76 8.00
CA THR A 104 -1.73 -7.91 8.19
C THR A 104 -2.67 -8.49 9.24
N THR A 105 -3.03 -7.68 10.24
CA THR A 105 -4.05 -8.00 11.26
C THR A 105 -5.27 -7.11 11.04
N ARG A 106 -6.42 -7.70 10.70
CA ARG A 106 -7.67 -6.94 10.55
C ARG A 106 -8.22 -6.54 11.92
N ILE A 107 -8.50 -5.25 12.11
CA ILE A 107 -8.94 -4.68 13.39
C ILE A 107 -10.46 -4.71 13.48
N GLY A 108 -11.15 -4.19 12.45
CA GLY A 108 -12.60 -4.07 12.42
C GLY A 108 -13.11 -3.67 11.05
N TYR A 109 -14.36 -4.03 10.72
CA TYR A 109 -15.02 -3.57 9.50
C TYR A 109 -15.93 -2.37 9.77
N LEU A 110 -15.92 -1.37 8.89
CA LEU A 110 -16.85 -0.25 8.92
C LEU A 110 -18.17 -0.63 8.23
N ASP A 111 -18.07 -1.19 7.02
CA ASP A 111 -19.20 -1.67 6.23
C ASP A 111 -18.79 -2.84 5.32
N GLN A 112 -19.51 -3.08 4.22
CA GLN A 112 -19.27 -4.17 3.28
C GLN A 112 -17.93 -4.04 2.51
N ASN A 113 -17.48 -2.81 2.27
CA ASN A 113 -16.37 -2.48 1.38
C ASN A 113 -15.23 -1.76 2.09
N ASN A 114 -15.34 -1.60 3.42
CA ASN A 114 -14.45 -0.76 4.20
C ASN A 114 -14.01 -1.46 5.50
N ASP A 115 -12.70 -1.53 5.73
CA ASP A 115 -12.12 -2.06 6.97
C ASP A 115 -10.97 -1.20 7.49
N VAL A 116 -10.58 -1.45 8.75
CA VAL A 116 -9.35 -0.95 9.34
C VAL A 116 -8.47 -2.14 9.70
N CYS A 117 -7.20 -2.07 9.32
CA CYS A 117 -6.21 -3.11 9.58
C CYS A 117 -4.90 -2.53 10.09
N TYR A 118 -4.24 -3.30 10.95
CA TYR A 118 -2.85 -3.09 11.34
C TYR A 118 -1.94 -3.86 10.40
N TYR A 119 -0.85 -3.22 10.00
CA TYR A 119 0.00 -3.67 8.92
C TYR A 119 1.47 -3.44 9.29
N THR A 120 2.31 -4.45 9.12
CA THR A 120 3.74 -4.38 9.44
C THR A 120 4.57 -4.77 8.22
N VAL A 121 5.62 -4.00 7.98
CA VAL A 121 6.60 -4.23 6.91
C VAL A 121 7.92 -4.51 7.58
N GLY A 122 8.38 -5.75 7.41
CA GLY A 122 9.76 -6.12 7.74
C GLY A 122 10.71 -5.29 6.87
N SER A 123 11.83 -4.89 7.45
CA SER A 123 12.88 -4.21 6.72
C SER A 123 14.16 -5.03 6.77
N LEU A 124 14.99 -4.88 5.73
CA LEU A 124 16.32 -5.46 5.70
C LEU A 124 17.19 -4.76 6.75
N PRO A 125 17.80 -5.46 7.72
CA PRO A 125 18.89 -4.92 8.53
C PRO A 125 19.86 -4.08 7.68
N PRO A 126 20.28 -2.88 8.13
CA PRO A 126 20.07 -2.27 9.44
C PRO A 126 18.86 -1.31 9.53
N PHE A 127 17.95 -1.32 8.55
CA PHE A 127 16.72 -0.53 8.63
C PHE A 127 15.80 -1.12 9.72
N ARG A 128 15.10 -0.26 10.47
CA ARG A 128 14.04 -0.70 11.41
C ARG A 128 12.74 -1.00 10.67
N SER A 129 12.01 -2.00 11.14
CA SER A 129 10.71 -2.36 10.57
C SER A 129 9.70 -1.22 10.73
N ARG A 130 8.75 -1.13 9.79
CA ARG A 130 7.69 -0.10 9.82
C ARG A 130 6.36 -0.73 10.17
N ASP A 131 5.52 0.02 10.86
CA ASP A 131 4.12 -0.32 11.09
C ASP A 131 3.18 0.78 10.60
N PHE A 132 1.95 0.38 10.29
CA PHE A 132 0.90 1.25 9.79
C PHE A 132 -0.45 0.76 10.30
N VAL A 133 -1.34 1.71 10.60
CA VAL A 133 -2.77 1.45 10.79
C VAL A 133 -3.48 2.05 9.59
N LEU A 134 -4.15 1.22 8.80
CA LEU A 134 -4.72 1.61 7.51
C LEU A 134 -6.23 1.42 7.53
N PHE A 135 -6.95 2.46 7.13
CA PHE A 135 -8.28 2.30 6.58
C PHE A 135 -8.15 1.83 5.13
N ARG A 136 -8.96 0.85 4.72
CA ARG A 136 -8.98 0.34 3.35
C ARG A 136 -10.41 0.31 2.83
N SER A 137 -10.55 0.69 1.57
CA SER A 137 -11.81 0.72 0.84
C SER A 137 -11.65 0.00 -0.49
N TRP A 138 -12.58 -0.85 -0.88
CA TRP A 138 -12.48 -1.60 -2.13
C TRP A 138 -13.76 -1.57 -2.96
N LEU A 139 -13.61 -1.45 -4.29
CA LEU A 139 -14.71 -1.35 -5.24
C LEU A 139 -14.45 -2.24 -6.45
N ASP A 140 -15.43 -3.05 -6.82
CA ASP A 140 -15.41 -3.92 -8.00
C ASP A 140 -16.48 -3.47 -8.99
N MET A 141 -16.06 -2.85 -10.10
CA MET A 141 -16.92 -2.41 -11.19
C MET A 141 -16.80 -3.34 -12.41
N ASP A 142 -16.52 -4.62 -12.18
CA ASP A 142 -16.29 -5.66 -13.20
C ASP A 142 -15.03 -5.40 -14.05
N LYS A 143 -15.05 -4.40 -14.95
CA LYS A 143 -13.90 -4.04 -15.79
C LYS A 143 -12.78 -3.32 -15.04
N GLU A 144 -13.12 -2.69 -13.93
CA GLU A 144 -12.22 -1.86 -13.15
C GLU A 144 -12.41 -2.14 -11.67
N LYS A 145 -11.31 -2.42 -10.97
CA LYS A 145 -11.35 -2.82 -9.56
C LYS A 145 -10.30 -2.08 -8.75
N PHE A 146 -10.69 -1.59 -7.59
CA PHE A 146 -9.89 -0.70 -6.76
C PHE A 146 -9.74 -1.24 -5.34
N ILE A 147 -8.56 -1.04 -4.76
CA ILE A 147 -8.33 -1.07 -3.31
C ILE A 147 -7.58 0.20 -2.96
N LEU A 148 -8.24 1.10 -2.24
CA LEU A 148 -7.70 2.34 -1.73
C LEU A 148 -7.36 2.17 -0.25
N ALA A 149 -6.27 2.79 0.19
CA ALA A 149 -5.90 2.77 1.60
C ALA A 149 -5.20 4.06 2.03
N HIS A 150 -5.46 4.49 3.26
CA HIS A 150 -4.78 5.61 3.91
C HIS A 150 -4.66 5.38 5.42
N SER A 151 -3.71 6.06 6.05
CA SER A 151 -3.44 5.87 7.47
C SER A 151 -4.53 6.48 8.35
N VAL A 152 -4.89 5.76 9.41
CA VAL A 152 -5.83 6.22 10.43
C VAL A 152 -5.31 5.92 11.83
N TRP A 153 -5.88 6.61 12.83
CA TRP A 153 -5.61 6.30 14.22
C TRP A 153 -6.44 5.10 14.69
N HIS A 154 -5.90 4.30 15.59
CA HIS A 154 -6.69 3.32 16.34
C HIS A 154 -6.10 3.14 17.75
N ASP A 155 -6.91 3.32 18.80
CA ASP A 155 -6.46 3.34 20.20
C ASP A 155 -5.74 2.08 20.66
N LYS A 156 -6.14 0.91 20.14
CA LYS A 156 -5.50 -0.39 20.44
C LYS A 156 -4.17 -0.62 19.73
N PHE A 157 -3.84 0.22 18.75
CA PHE A 157 -2.61 0.12 17.96
C PHE A 157 -1.85 1.46 17.96
N PRO A 158 -1.51 2.01 19.15
CA PRO A 158 -0.69 3.21 19.24
C PRO A 158 0.71 2.93 18.70
N PRO A 159 1.51 3.97 18.38
CA PRO A 159 2.91 3.77 17.99
C PRO A 159 3.68 2.93 19.02
N ASN A 160 4.38 1.91 18.54
CA ASN A 160 5.23 1.03 19.35
C ASN A 160 6.71 1.41 19.15
N LYS A 161 7.57 1.13 20.14
CA LYS A 161 9.02 1.35 20.06
C LYS A 161 9.74 0.38 19.12
N ASP A 162 9.17 -0.79 18.88
CA ASP A 162 9.77 -1.82 18.01
C ASP A 162 9.69 -1.46 16.52
N PHE A 163 8.77 -0.54 16.16
CA PHE A 163 8.49 -0.16 14.77
C PHE A 163 8.57 1.35 14.60
N ILE A 164 8.89 1.77 13.38
CA ILE A 164 8.70 3.16 12.96
C ILE A 164 7.28 3.29 12.39
N ARG A 165 6.44 4.11 13.02
CA ARG A 165 5.07 4.38 12.54
C ARG A 165 5.10 5.24 11.30
N GLY A 166 4.93 4.63 10.14
CA GLY A 166 4.79 5.33 8.88
C GLY A 166 3.41 5.95 8.70
N THR A 167 3.29 6.87 7.74
CA THR A 167 2.03 7.49 7.33
C THR A 167 1.80 7.24 5.85
N VAL A 168 0.77 6.46 5.52
CA VAL A 168 0.27 6.33 4.15
C VAL A 168 -0.75 7.44 3.92
N TYR A 169 -0.44 8.37 3.04
CA TYR A 169 -1.39 9.40 2.64
C TYR A 169 -2.39 8.86 1.62
N LEU A 170 -1.91 8.01 0.70
CA LEU A 170 -2.75 7.31 -0.25
C LEU A 170 -2.01 6.11 -0.83
N THR A 171 -2.65 4.96 -0.85
CA THR A 171 -2.26 3.82 -1.67
C THR A 171 -3.42 3.41 -2.55
N ILE A 172 -3.14 3.09 -3.81
CA ILE A 172 -4.10 2.65 -4.82
C ILE A 172 -3.57 1.36 -5.43
N ASN A 173 -4.34 0.29 -5.30
CA ASN A 173 -4.24 -0.87 -6.16
C ASN A 173 -5.38 -0.80 -7.16
N PHE A 174 -5.05 -0.67 -8.44
CA PHE A 174 -6.02 -0.53 -9.51
C PHE A 174 -5.81 -1.61 -10.57
N VAL A 175 -6.81 -2.47 -10.73
CA VAL A 175 -6.82 -3.55 -11.72
C VAL A 175 -7.82 -3.21 -12.82
N LYS A 176 -7.37 -3.26 -14.08
CA LYS A 176 -8.22 -3.15 -15.27
C LYS A 176 -8.22 -4.44 -16.06
N THR A 177 -9.40 -4.87 -16.49
CA THR A 177 -9.55 -5.98 -17.44
C THR A 177 -9.07 -5.54 -18.82
N LEU A 178 -8.22 -6.35 -19.45
CA LEU A 178 -7.78 -6.18 -20.84
C LEU A 178 -8.42 -7.26 -21.73
N GLU A 179 -8.26 -7.14 -23.05
CA GLU A 179 -8.68 -8.21 -23.99
C GLU A 179 -8.01 -9.55 -23.65
N LYS A 180 -6.74 -9.50 -23.23
CA LYS A 180 -5.98 -10.65 -22.72
C LYS A 180 -5.36 -10.30 -21.37
N GLY A 181 -5.89 -10.90 -20.32
CA GLY A 181 -5.42 -10.73 -18.94
C GLY A 181 -5.83 -9.39 -18.32
N CYS A 182 -4.92 -8.74 -17.60
CA CYS A 182 -5.20 -7.50 -16.88
C CYS A 182 -4.03 -6.50 -16.88
N GLN A 183 -4.34 -5.24 -16.58
CA GLN A 183 -3.37 -4.22 -16.20
C GLN A 183 -3.48 -3.98 -14.70
N PHE A 184 -2.37 -4.08 -14.00
CA PHE A 184 -2.26 -3.73 -12.58
C PHE A 184 -1.50 -2.41 -12.44
N THR A 185 -2.05 -1.47 -11.69
CA THR A 185 -1.40 -0.22 -11.30
C THR A 185 -1.33 -0.15 -9.78
N TYR A 186 -0.11 0.00 -9.26
CA TYR A 186 0.14 0.31 -7.86
C TYR A 186 0.59 1.77 -7.77
N LEU A 187 -0.09 2.59 -6.98
CA LEU A 187 0.32 3.95 -6.71
C LEU A 187 0.35 4.16 -5.20
N THR A 188 1.40 4.83 -4.70
CA THR A 188 1.50 5.16 -3.29
C THR A 188 2.13 6.52 -3.06
N LEU A 189 1.62 7.22 -2.04
CA LEU A 189 2.22 8.35 -1.38
C LEU A 189 2.34 7.98 0.10
N VAL A 190 3.57 7.72 0.52
CA VAL A 190 3.87 7.27 1.88
C VAL A 190 5.03 8.08 2.43
N ASP A 191 4.88 8.49 3.68
CA ASP A 191 5.99 8.92 4.52
C ASP A 191 6.37 7.74 5.42
N PRO A 192 7.42 6.98 5.08
CA PRO A 192 7.87 5.87 5.92
C PRO A 192 8.46 6.32 7.26
N LYS A 193 8.60 7.64 7.47
CA LYS A 193 9.33 8.29 8.57
C LYS A 193 10.79 7.85 8.66
N GLY A 194 11.54 8.55 9.50
CA GLY A 194 12.99 8.44 9.56
C GLY A 194 13.69 9.11 8.38
N LYS A 195 15.02 9.17 8.44
CA LYS A 195 15.85 9.75 7.38
C LYS A 195 16.35 8.64 6.48
N LEU A 196 15.58 8.29 5.45
CA LEU A 196 16.00 7.30 4.46
C LEU A 196 17.04 7.87 3.49
N PRO A 197 18.04 7.10 3.05
CA PRO A 197 18.99 7.53 2.04
C PRO A 197 18.34 7.81 0.67
N ASN A 198 18.80 8.85 -0.04
CA ASN A 198 18.31 9.16 -1.40
C ASN A 198 18.52 8.01 -2.40
N TRP A 199 19.59 7.21 -2.23
CA TRP A 199 19.84 6.05 -3.09
C TRP A 199 18.76 4.97 -2.92
N LEU A 200 18.19 4.83 -1.71
CA LEU A 200 17.16 3.84 -1.41
C LEU A 200 15.87 4.17 -2.15
N ILE A 201 15.52 5.46 -2.26
CA ILE A 201 14.37 5.93 -3.04
C ILE A 201 14.51 5.51 -4.51
N ASN A 202 15.70 5.73 -5.10
CA ASN A 202 15.99 5.30 -6.48
C ASN A 202 15.99 3.77 -6.64
N ARG A 203 16.35 3.02 -5.59
CA ARG A 203 16.32 1.54 -5.59
C ARG A 203 14.89 1.01 -5.48
N VAL A 204 14.03 1.66 -4.69
CA VAL A 204 12.60 1.32 -4.57
C VAL A 204 11.94 1.38 -5.95
N THR A 205 12.19 2.45 -6.71
CA THR A 205 11.57 2.64 -8.03
C THR A 205 12.13 1.70 -9.10
N LYS A 206 13.45 1.47 -9.12
CA LYS A 206 14.10 0.71 -10.20
C LYS A 206 14.14 -0.79 -9.97
N THR A 207 14.10 -1.24 -8.71
CA THR A 207 14.33 -2.64 -8.36
C THR A 207 13.13 -3.24 -7.62
N ILE A 208 12.70 -2.62 -6.51
CA ILE A 208 11.68 -3.21 -5.62
C ILE A 208 10.30 -3.21 -6.29
N ALA A 209 9.87 -2.10 -6.90
CA ALA A 209 8.55 -2.02 -7.54
C ALA A 209 8.37 -3.05 -8.69
N PRO A 210 9.34 -3.24 -9.61
CA PRO A 210 9.29 -4.33 -10.59
C PRO A 210 9.27 -5.73 -9.97
N ARG A 211 10.06 -5.97 -8.90
CA ARG A 211 10.06 -7.26 -8.18
C ARG A 211 8.71 -7.55 -7.55
N LEU A 212 8.08 -6.57 -6.89
CA LEU A 212 6.74 -6.69 -6.31
C LEU A 212 5.71 -7.10 -7.37
N CYS A 213 5.75 -6.49 -8.55
CA CYS A 213 4.86 -6.85 -9.67
C CYS A 213 5.11 -8.27 -10.17
N LYS A 214 6.37 -8.74 -10.20
CA LYS A 214 6.71 -10.13 -10.54
C LYS A 214 6.20 -11.11 -9.48
N LYS A 215 6.41 -10.84 -8.18
CA LYS A 215 5.91 -11.66 -7.07
C LYS A 215 4.38 -11.75 -7.11
N LEU A 216 3.69 -10.63 -7.31
CA LEU A 216 2.23 -10.60 -7.48
C LEU A 216 1.78 -11.49 -8.64
N ARG A 217 2.42 -11.37 -9.83
CA ARG A 217 2.08 -12.23 -10.98
C ARG A 217 2.34 -13.71 -10.67
N LYS A 218 3.47 -14.07 -10.03
CA LYS A 218 3.77 -15.46 -9.60
C LYS A 218 2.68 -15.98 -8.67
N ALA A 219 2.26 -15.19 -7.67
CA ALA A 219 1.17 -15.52 -6.76
C ALA A 219 -0.17 -15.71 -7.49
N CYS A 220 -0.50 -14.87 -8.48
CA CYS A 220 -1.69 -15.02 -9.32
C CYS A 220 -1.70 -16.35 -10.07
N LEU A 221 -0.57 -16.73 -10.67
CA LEU A 221 -0.46 -18.00 -11.41
C LEU A 221 -0.57 -19.24 -10.48
N GLY A 222 -0.18 -19.10 -9.21
CA GLY A 222 -0.32 -20.14 -8.19
C GLY A 222 -1.69 -20.17 -7.48
N TYR A 223 -2.51 -19.13 -7.65
CA TYR A 223 -3.71 -18.91 -6.83
C TYR A 223 -4.75 -20.02 -6.95
N ASP A 224 -5.02 -20.52 -8.16
CA ASP A 224 -6.00 -21.60 -8.37
C ASP A 224 -5.62 -22.90 -7.66
N ARG A 225 -4.32 -23.24 -7.69
CA ARG A 225 -3.79 -24.42 -6.99
C ARG A 225 -3.96 -24.23 -5.48
N TRP A 226 -3.57 -23.06 -4.99
CA TRP A 226 -3.69 -22.70 -3.58
C TRP A 226 -5.14 -22.75 -3.09
N LYS A 227 -6.09 -22.14 -3.83
CA LYS A 227 -7.52 -22.08 -3.52
C LYS A 227 -8.13 -23.49 -3.39
N ARG A 228 -7.79 -24.40 -4.31
CA ARG A 228 -8.23 -25.81 -4.30
C ARG A 228 -7.70 -26.58 -3.09
N LYS A 229 -6.41 -26.43 -2.76
CA LYS A 229 -5.77 -27.12 -1.63
C LYS A 229 -6.40 -26.73 -0.28
N HIS A 230 -6.86 -25.49 -0.15
CA HIS A 230 -7.48 -24.99 1.08
C HIS A 230 -8.99 -25.25 1.14
N LYS A 231 -9.53 -26.12 0.26
CA LYS A 231 -10.96 -26.46 0.15
C LYS A 231 -11.86 -25.24 0.13
N ARG A 232 -11.39 -24.14 -0.46
CA ARG A 232 -12.19 -22.94 -0.68
C ARG A 232 -12.98 -23.15 -1.97
N THR A 233 -14.06 -23.91 -1.85
CA THR A 233 -14.94 -24.34 -2.95
C THR A 233 -15.97 -23.28 -3.35
N ASP A 234 -16.08 -22.21 -2.58
CA ASP A 234 -17.12 -21.23 -2.78
C ASP A 234 -16.60 -20.14 -3.73
N ASP A 235 -17.38 -19.84 -4.76
CA ASP A 235 -17.21 -18.65 -5.63
C ASP A 235 -17.39 -17.34 -4.85
N ASN A 236 -17.71 -17.44 -3.55
CA ASN A 236 -17.70 -16.34 -2.60
C ASN A 236 -16.25 -15.99 -2.25
N ASN A 237 -15.64 -15.21 -3.13
CA ASN A 237 -14.59 -14.24 -2.81
C ASN A 237 -14.65 -13.84 -1.33
N PHE A 238 -13.68 -14.26 -0.50
CA PHE A 238 -13.75 -14.16 0.97
C PHE A 238 -13.76 -12.70 1.49
N TRP A 239 -13.41 -11.73 0.64
CA TRP A 239 -13.61 -10.30 0.91
C TRP A 239 -15.07 -9.85 0.70
N ARG A 240 -15.96 -10.69 0.16
CA ARG A 240 -17.40 -10.45 0.06
C ARG A 240 -18.07 -10.86 1.37
N ILE A 241 -18.29 -9.87 2.24
CA ILE A 241 -19.17 -9.79 3.44
C ILE A 241 -19.26 -11.01 4.38
N GLY A 242 -19.69 -12.17 3.89
CA GLY A 242 -20.11 -13.31 4.71
C GLY A 242 -18.98 -13.86 5.58
N GLU A 243 -17.77 -13.95 5.03
CA GLU A 243 -16.59 -14.41 5.79
C GLU A 243 -15.94 -13.30 6.62
N ILE A 244 -16.08 -12.02 6.24
CA ILE A 244 -15.56 -10.89 7.01
C ILE A 244 -16.36 -10.72 8.31
N LYS A 245 -17.69 -10.64 8.21
CA LYS A 245 -18.59 -10.39 9.36
C LYS A 245 -18.58 -11.52 10.40
N SER A 246 -18.26 -12.74 9.98
CA SER A 246 -18.19 -13.89 10.87
C SER A 246 -16.89 -13.96 11.68
N ASN A 247 -15.83 -13.27 11.23
CA ASN A 247 -14.49 -13.41 11.82
C ASN A 247 -13.89 -12.11 12.38
N ILE A 248 -14.44 -10.94 12.04
CA ILE A 248 -13.88 -9.63 12.40
C ILE A 248 -15.00 -8.79 13.05
N PRO A 249 -14.74 -8.08 14.17
CA PRO A 249 -15.76 -7.26 14.82
C PRO A 249 -16.12 -6.03 13.98
N LYS A 250 -17.31 -5.47 14.23
CA LYS A 250 -17.67 -4.14 13.73
C LYS A 250 -16.73 -3.11 14.38
N LEU A 251 -16.29 -2.12 13.59
CA LEU A 251 -15.40 -1.07 14.04
C LEU A 251 -16.10 -0.09 14.98
N GLU A 252 -15.45 0.23 16.09
CA GLU A 252 -15.89 1.28 17.02
C GLU A 252 -15.26 2.62 16.64
N MET A 253 -16.10 3.57 16.21
CA MET A 253 -15.63 4.85 15.67
C MET A 253 -14.88 5.70 16.72
N ALA A 254 -15.21 5.55 18.00
CA ALA A 254 -14.55 6.25 19.09
C ALA A 254 -13.07 5.86 19.24
N ASP A 255 -12.72 4.62 18.89
CA ASP A 255 -11.34 4.13 18.94
C ASP A 255 -10.50 4.69 17.78
N CYS A 256 -11.14 5.24 16.73
CA CYS A 256 -10.49 5.71 15.51
C CYS A 256 -10.26 7.22 15.44
N VAL A 257 -10.53 7.94 16.53
CA VAL A 257 -10.33 9.40 16.60
C VAL A 257 -8.87 9.70 16.89
N TYR A 258 -8.22 10.49 16.04
CA TYR A 258 -6.83 10.89 16.24
C TYR A 258 -6.65 11.72 17.52
N LYS A 259 -5.74 11.29 18.38
CA LYS A 259 -5.50 11.87 19.72
C LYS A 259 -4.14 12.57 19.86
N GLY A 260 -3.43 12.84 18.77
CA GLY A 260 -2.16 13.57 18.80
C GLY A 260 -0.97 12.77 19.34
N GLY A 261 -0.99 11.44 19.23
CA GLY A 261 0.07 10.59 19.74
C GLY A 261 1.25 10.41 18.80
N ASP A 262 1.73 11.48 18.17
CA ASP A 262 3.03 11.42 17.50
C ASP A 262 4.12 11.34 18.56
N VAL A 263 4.81 10.20 18.58
CA VAL A 263 6.03 10.04 19.37
C VAL A 263 7.05 11.02 18.80
N THR A 264 7.52 11.92 19.65
CA THR A 264 8.53 12.93 19.35
C THR A 264 9.80 12.30 18.74
N GLU A 265 9.96 12.51 17.44
CA GLU A 265 11.12 12.94 16.63
C GLU A 265 12.54 12.36 16.81
N ASP A 266 12.83 11.46 17.74
CA ASP A 266 14.13 10.76 17.76
C ASP A 266 14.09 9.47 16.93
N TRP A 267 13.71 9.61 15.66
CA TRP A 267 13.82 8.53 14.69
C TRP A 267 15.30 8.24 14.41
N PRO A 268 15.73 6.98 14.35
CA PRO A 268 17.12 6.66 14.00
C PRO A 268 17.47 7.28 12.65
N ASP A 269 18.62 7.95 12.59
CA ASP A 269 19.15 8.49 11.35
C ASP A 269 19.72 7.36 10.50
N GLU A 270 18.90 6.85 9.59
CA GLU A 270 19.22 5.75 8.68
C GLU A 270 19.94 6.23 7.40
N SER A 271 20.25 7.52 7.28
CA SER A 271 20.79 8.11 6.05
C SER A 271 22.20 7.62 5.71
N GLY A 272 22.95 7.13 6.71
CA GLY A 272 24.31 6.60 6.57
C GLY A 272 24.41 5.16 6.06
N ILE A 273 23.29 4.47 5.85
CA ILE A 273 23.27 3.07 5.40
C ILE A 273 23.74 2.99 3.93
N GLN A 274 24.68 2.09 3.65
CA GLN A 274 25.30 1.90 2.34
C GLN A 274 24.56 0.84 1.49
N PRO A 275 24.54 0.96 0.14
CA PRO A 275 23.80 0.05 -0.73
C PRO A 275 24.14 -1.44 -0.58
N ASN A 276 25.43 -1.76 -0.45
CA ASN A 276 25.92 -3.15 -0.44
C ASN A 276 25.36 -3.99 0.73
N ALA A 277 24.99 -3.36 1.85
CA ALA A 277 24.42 -4.07 3.00
C ALA A 277 23.01 -4.64 2.72
N VAL A 278 22.34 -4.15 1.68
CA VAL A 278 20.98 -4.55 1.27
C VAL A 278 21.02 -5.62 0.17
N ASP A 279 22.04 -5.59 -0.70
CA ASP A 279 22.23 -6.57 -1.77
C ASP A 279 22.45 -8.00 -1.22
N ASP A 280 23.25 -8.15 -0.14
CA ASP A 280 23.63 -9.46 0.44
C ASP A 280 22.48 -10.21 1.14
N GLU A 281 21.42 -9.52 1.56
CA GLU A 281 20.24 -10.15 2.17
C GLU A 281 19.14 -10.46 1.14
N GLU A 282 19.04 -9.67 0.07
CA GLU A 282 18.10 -9.94 -1.02
C GLU A 282 18.49 -11.19 -1.83
N GLU A 283 19.79 -11.48 -2.02
CA GLU A 283 20.23 -12.72 -2.66
C GLU A 283 19.78 -13.96 -1.86
N LYS A 284 19.71 -13.86 -0.53
CA LYS A 284 19.23 -14.94 0.34
C LYS A 284 17.71 -15.11 0.29
N GLU A 285 16.95 -14.00 0.24
CA GLU A 285 15.49 -14.07 0.04
C GLU A 285 15.14 -14.62 -1.36
N GLU A 286 15.93 -14.30 -2.40
CA GLU A 286 15.73 -14.85 -3.75
C GLU A 286 16.01 -16.37 -3.80
N GLU A 287 17.02 -16.87 -3.08
CA GLU A 287 17.27 -18.32 -2.94
C GLU A 287 16.15 -19.05 -2.16
N GLU A 288 15.62 -18.45 -1.08
CA GLU A 288 14.50 -19.02 -0.31
C GLU A 288 13.18 -19.04 -1.11
N ASP A 289 12.87 -17.98 -1.87
CA ASP A 289 11.66 -17.87 -2.72
C ASP A 289 11.66 -18.85 -3.91
N ASP A 290 12.85 -19.28 -4.35
CA ASP A 290 13.02 -20.30 -5.40
C ASP A 290 12.90 -21.72 -4.82
N GLU A 291 13.42 -21.98 -3.61
CA GLU A 291 13.23 -23.26 -2.91
C GLU A 291 11.77 -23.53 -2.50
N ASP A 292 11.02 -22.52 -2.05
CA ASP A 292 9.60 -22.65 -1.71
C ASP A 292 8.72 -22.75 -2.96
N GLY A 293 9.20 -22.24 -4.10
CA GLY A 293 8.57 -22.40 -5.41
C GLY A 293 8.62 -23.82 -5.96
N GLU A 294 9.63 -24.63 -5.59
CA GLU A 294 9.72 -26.04 -5.97
C GLU A 294 8.84 -26.97 -5.09
N LYS A 295 8.41 -26.50 -3.91
CA LYS A 295 7.63 -27.30 -2.95
C LYS A 295 6.10 -27.10 -3.03
N MET A 296 5.56 -26.38 -4.03
CA MET A 296 4.11 -26.14 -4.25
C MET A 296 3.46 -26.87 -5.43
#